data_AF-A0A1I5DIY3-F1
#
_entry.id   AF-A0A1I5DIY3-F1
#
_cell.length_a   1.000
_cell.length_b   1.000
_cell.length_c   1.000
_cell.angle_alpha   90.00
_cell.angle_beta   90.00
_cell.angle_gamma   90.00
#
_symmetry.space_group_name_H-M   'P 1'
#
loop_
_entity.id
_entity.type
_entity.pdbx_description
1 polymer ?
#
loop_
_entity_poly.entity_id
_entity_poly.type
_entity_poly.pdbx_seq_one_letter_code
_entity_poly.pdbx_strand_id
1 'polypeptide(L)'
;MGMNRDDLADFLRRSRERLGPRDVGLVEGPRRRTPGLRREEVAALAGMSADYYMRLEQARSSQPSDQMLAALTRALRLTTDERDHLYLLAEHRPPEAARAGEYLRPSMLYLLDQLDRVPVQVLSDLGDLLAQNDLAQALFGCVCTVAREDRNIVLRWFTEPDVRSHFAAEEHEERSRQMVADLRAAVGQRGDDATSRALVARLRAASTEFAALWDRHEVAVRRSHR
;
A
#
# COMPACT_ATOMS: atom_id res chain seq x y z
N MET A 1 -17.45 -15.72 17.47
CA MET A 1 -17.47 -17.00 16.73
C MET A 1 -16.03 -17.47 16.79
N GLY A 2 -15.71 -18.29 17.80
CA GLY A 2 -14.35 -18.45 18.33
C GLY A 2 -13.28 -18.78 17.29
N MET A 3 -12.05 -18.36 17.57
CA MET A 3 -10.85 -18.54 16.74
C MET A 3 -10.78 -19.92 16.06
N ASN A 4 -10.63 -19.91 14.74
CA ASN A 4 -10.40 -21.14 13.98
C ASN A 4 -8.93 -21.56 14.08
N ARG A 5 -8.59 -22.19 15.21
CA ARG A 5 -7.20 -22.57 15.55
C ARG A 5 -6.60 -23.56 14.57
N ASP A 6 -7.42 -24.43 13.99
CA ASP A 6 -6.98 -25.44 13.01
C ASP A 6 -6.58 -24.78 11.68
N ASP A 7 -7.38 -23.81 11.21
CA ASP A 7 -7.05 -23.05 9.99
C ASP A 7 -5.83 -22.15 10.21
N LEU A 8 -5.71 -21.51 11.38
CA LEU A 8 -4.52 -20.73 11.74
C LEU A 8 -3.26 -21.62 11.74
N ALA A 9 -3.34 -22.81 12.33
CA ALA A 9 -2.25 -23.76 12.38
C ALA A 9 -1.84 -24.25 10.98
N ASP A 10 -2.82 -24.59 10.12
CA ASP A 10 -2.55 -25.01 8.74
C ASP A 10 -1.92 -23.88 7.92
N PHE A 11 -2.45 -22.66 8.05
CA PHE A 11 -1.94 -21.48 7.35
C PHE A 11 -0.47 -21.19 7.71
N LEU A 12 -0.13 -21.22 9.01
CA LEU A 12 1.25 -21.01 9.49
C LEU A 12 2.20 -22.11 8.97
N ARG A 13 1.74 -23.38 8.98
CA ARG A 13 2.53 -24.51 8.48
C ARG A 13 2.83 -24.38 6.98
N ARG A 14 1.82 -24.09 6.15
CA ARG A 14 2.00 -23.91 4.70
C ARG A 14 2.89 -22.71 4.39
N SER A 15 2.71 -21.60 5.11
CA SER A 15 3.52 -20.40 4.95
C SER A 15 5.00 -20.66 5.25
N ARG A 16 5.29 -21.45 6.30
CA ARG A 16 6.65 -21.85 6.67
C ARG A 16 7.30 -22.78 5.63
N GLU A 17 6.54 -23.76 5.13
CA GLU A 17 7.04 -24.76 4.19
C GLU A 17 7.34 -24.17 2.80
N ARG A 18 6.72 -23.03 2.47
CA ARG A 18 6.94 -22.29 1.22
C ARG A 18 8.26 -21.53 1.17
N LEU A 19 8.79 -21.08 2.31
CA LEU A 19 10.01 -20.26 2.35
C LEU A 19 11.26 -21.11 2.55
N GLY A 20 12.29 -20.87 1.74
CA GLY A 20 13.63 -21.37 1.98
C GLY A 20 14.45 -20.45 2.89
N PRO A 21 15.55 -20.95 3.49
CA PRO A 21 16.46 -20.13 4.30
C PRO A 21 16.98 -18.90 3.56
N ARG A 22 17.30 -19.04 2.27
CA ARG A 22 17.82 -17.94 1.45
C ARG A 22 16.82 -16.80 1.28
N ASP A 23 15.52 -17.09 1.21
CA ASP A 23 14.47 -16.07 1.06
C ASP A 23 14.40 -15.13 2.27
N VAL A 24 14.89 -15.57 3.42
CA VAL A 24 14.92 -14.82 4.69
C VAL A 24 16.35 -14.44 5.11
N GLY A 25 17.34 -14.59 4.23
CA GLY A 25 18.73 -14.19 4.48
C GLY A 25 19.51 -15.14 5.39
N LEU A 26 19.03 -16.37 5.60
CA LEU A 26 19.72 -17.40 6.36
C LEU A 26 20.60 -18.27 5.45
N VAL A 27 21.73 -18.72 6.00
CA VAL A 27 22.63 -19.66 5.31
C VAL A 27 22.01 -21.05 5.28
N GLU A 28 22.02 -21.70 4.11
CA GLU A 28 21.61 -23.09 4.00
C GLU A 28 22.63 -24.02 4.69
N GLY A 29 22.23 -24.60 5.83
CA GLY A 29 22.99 -25.66 6.48
C GLY A 29 22.95 -26.99 5.70
N PRO A 30 23.94 -27.89 5.91
CA PRO A 30 24.04 -29.14 5.15
C PRO A 30 22.93 -30.14 5.52
N ARG A 31 22.37 -30.83 4.50
CA ARG A 31 21.33 -31.89 4.56
C ARG A 31 20.08 -31.54 5.39
N ARG A 32 19.07 -30.93 4.75
CA ARG A 32 17.73 -30.74 5.32
C ARG A 32 16.77 -31.88 4.96
N ARG A 33 16.00 -32.36 5.93
CA ARG A 33 14.85 -33.27 5.74
C ARG A 33 13.50 -32.54 5.69
N THR A 34 13.44 -31.30 6.16
CA THR A 34 12.20 -30.51 6.27
C THR A 34 12.06 -29.62 5.04
N PRO A 35 10.90 -29.61 4.34
CA PRO A 35 10.62 -28.62 3.33
C PRO A 35 10.52 -27.22 3.99
N GLY A 36 11.21 -26.24 3.39
CA GLY A 36 11.20 -24.85 3.83
C GLY A 36 11.94 -24.54 5.14
N LEU A 37 11.42 -23.56 5.88
CA LEU A 37 11.98 -23.11 7.16
C LEU A 37 11.67 -24.09 8.30
N ARG A 38 12.61 -24.21 9.24
CA ARG A 38 12.39 -24.90 10.52
C ARG A 38 11.59 -24.00 11.46
N ARG A 39 10.85 -24.61 12.40
CA ARG A 39 10.13 -23.89 13.46
C ARG A 39 11.03 -22.94 14.24
N GLU A 40 12.24 -23.40 14.57
CA GLU A 40 13.25 -22.61 15.29
C GLU A 40 13.69 -21.37 14.50
N GLU A 41 13.76 -21.48 13.17
CA GLU A 41 14.16 -20.36 12.32
C GLU A 41 13.06 -19.29 12.26
N VAL A 42 11.80 -19.72 12.10
CA VAL A 42 10.66 -18.79 12.15
C VAL A 42 10.57 -18.12 13.51
N ALA A 43 10.72 -18.89 14.60
CA ALA A 43 10.69 -18.36 15.95
C ALA A 43 11.79 -17.32 16.20
N ALA A 44 13.02 -17.60 15.73
CA ALA A 44 14.13 -16.66 15.80
C ALA A 44 13.85 -15.38 14.99
N LEU A 45 13.36 -15.51 13.74
CA LEU A 45 13.02 -14.37 12.88
C LEU A 45 11.87 -13.52 13.45
N ALA A 46 10.92 -14.15 14.14
CA ALA A 46 9.78 -13.49 14.76
C ALA A 46 10.04 -13.03 16.21
N GLY A 47 11.22 -13.29 16.77
CA GLY A 47 11.56 -12.90 18.15
C GLY A 47 10.68 -13.58 19.21
N MET A 48 10.31 -14.84 18.99
CA MET A 48 9.48 -15.63 19.93
C MET A 48 10.14 -16.98 20.26
N SER A 49 9.59 -17.69 21.25
CA SER A 49 10.11 -19.03 21.58
C SER A 49 9.67 -20.07 20.54
N ALA A 50 10.55 -21.02 20.24
CA ALA A 50 10.24 -22.12 19.34
C ALA A 50 9.10 -23.00 19.86
N ASP A 51 8.97 -23.16 21.18
CA ASP A 51 7.84 -23.84 21.82
C ASP A 51 6.50 -23.12 21.55
N TYR A 52 6.48 -21.80 21.67
CA TYR A 52 5.27 -21.02 21.42
C TYR A 52 4.82 -21.16 19.95
N TYR A 53 5.75 -21.03 19.00
CA TYR A 53 5.45 -21.23 17.58
C TYR A 53 4.98 -22.66 17.28
N MET A 54 5.59 -23.67 17.92
CA MET A 54 5.14 -25.06 17.81
C MET A 54 3.70 -25.24 18.29
N ARG A 55 3.33 -24.63 19.43
CA ARG A 55 1.95 -24.70 19.93
C ARG A 55 0.95 -23.99 19.03
N LEU A 56 1.35 -22.93 18.34
CA LEU A 56 0.54 -22.29 17.30
C LEU A 56 0.28 -23.24 16.12
N GLU A 57 1.32 -23.87 15.56
CA GLU A 57 1.18 -24.85 14.46
C GLU A 57 0.44 -26.14 14.87
N GLN A 58 0.26 -26.40 16.16
CA GLN A 58 -0.48 -27.55 16.68
C GLN A 58 -1.92 -27.20 17.10
N ALA A 59 -2.40 -25.98 16.84
CA ALA A 59 -3.70 -25.49 17.28
C ALA A 59 -3.89 -25.54 18.83
N ARG A 60 -2.80 -25.51 19.59
CA ARG A 60 -2.76 -25.65 21.07
C ARG A 60 -2.39 -24.35 21.80
N SER A 61 -2.15 -23.27 21.08
CA SER A 61 -1.87 -21.96 21.67
C SER A 61 -3.15 -21.19 21.99
N SER A 62 -3.04 -20.24 22.93
CA SER A 62 -3.99 -19.15 23.07
C SER A 62 -3.92 -18.21 21.85
N GLN A 63 -4.91 -17.31 21.74
CA GLN A 63 -4.96 -16.29 20.70
C GLN A 63 -3.66 -15.47 20.71
N PRO A 64 -2.92 -15.39 19.59
CA PRO A 64 -1.73 -14.56 19.50
C PRO A 64 -2.12 -13.07 19.58
N SER A 65 -1.24 -12.23 20.13
CA SER A 65 -1.44 -10.78 20.15
C SER A 65 -1.14 -10.16 18.77
N ASP A 66 -1.63 -8.94 18.53
CA ASP A 66 -1.30 -8.16 17.32
C ASP A 66 0.20 -8.03 17.08
N GLN A 67 0.99 -7.89 18.16
CA GLN A 67 2.44 -7.82 18.08
C GLN A 67 3.05 -9.14 17.55
N MET A 68 2.55 -10.28 18.03
CA MET A 68 3.00 -11.59 17.53
C MET A 68 2.57 -11.79 16.07
N LEU A 69 1.36 -11.37 15.69
CA LEU A 69 0.89 -11.46 14.30
C LEU A 69 1.74 -10.59 13.35
N ALA A 70 2.08 -9.37 13.78
CA ALA A 70 2.97 -8.48 13.02
C ALA A 70 4.39 -9.07 12.89
N ALA A 71 4.89 -9.75 13.93
CA ALA A 71 6.18 -10.44 13.88
C ALA A 71 6.16 -11.64 12.93
N LEU A 72 5.10 -12.46 12.99
CA LEU A 72 4.91 -13.61 12.09
C LEU A 72 4.76 -13.18 10.63
N THR A 73 4.03 -12.10 10.38
CA THR A 73 3.88 -11.50 9.04
C THR A 73 5.24 -11.16 8.42
N ARG A 74 6.13 -10.55 9.21
CA ARG A 74 7.49 -10.21 8.76
C ARG A 74 8.37 -11.45 8.59
N ALA A 75 8.36 -12.36 9.56
CA ALA A 75 9.18 -13.56 9.56
C ALA A 75 8.84 -14.52 8.40
N LEU A 76 7.54 -14.62 8.07
CA LEU A 76 7.02 -15.47 7.00
C LEU A 76 6.85 -14.73 5.66
N ARG A 77 7.36 -13.49 5.56
CA ARG A 77 7.24 -12.61 4.39
C ARG A 77 5.87 -12.65 3.72
N LEU A 78 4.82 -12.58 4.53
CA LEU A 78 3.45 -12.65 4.03
C LEU A 78 3.14 -11.42 3.16
N THR A 79 2.40 -11.65 2.10
CA THR A 79 1.77 -10.57 1.31
C THR A 79 0.72 -9.85 2.15
N THR A 80 0.22 -8.70 1.67
CA THR A 80 -0.83 -7.94 2.36
C THR A 80 -2.10 -8.78 2.57
N ASP A 81 -2.53 -9.52 1.55
CA ASP A 81 -3.73 -10.36 1.64
C ASP A 81 -3.54 -11.52 2.63
N GLU A 82 -2.35 -12.12 2.64
CA GLU A 82 -1.98 -13.19 3.58
C GLU A 82 -1.86 -12.69 5.02
N ARG A 83 -1.34 -11.47 5.22
CA ARG A 83 -1.34 -10.79 6.52
C ARG A 83 -2.79 -10.60 6.98
N ASP A 84 -3.65 -10.04 6.14
CA ASP A 84 -5.02 -9.73 6.54
C ASP A 84 -5.80 -11.01 6.85
N HIS A 85 -5.58 -12.06 6.06
CA HIS A 85 -6.11 -13.39 6.35
C HIS A 85 -5.61 -13.95 7.69
N LEU A 86 -4.31 -13.83 7.98
CA LEU A 86 -3.73 -14.27 9.26
C LEU A 86 -4.40 -13.56 10.46
N TYR A 87 -4.64 -12.25 10.36
CA TYR A 87 -5.32 -11.49 11.41
C TYR A 87 -6.77 -11.97 11.61
N LEU A 88 -7.51 -12.20 10.51
CA LEU A 88 -8.87 -12.72 10.57
C LEU A 88 -8.95 -14.13 11.20
N LEU A 89 -8.03 -15.03 10.86
CA LEU A 89 -7.94 -16.36 11.46
C LEU A 89 -7.68 -16.31 12.98
N ALA A 90 -6.95 -15.30 13.43
CA ALA A 90 -6.66 -15.05 14.82
C ALA A 90 -7.71 -14.15 15.52
N GLU A 91 -8.87 -13.90 14.90
CA GLU A 91 -9.96 -13.03 15.41
C GLU A 91 -9.53 -11.58 15.70
N HIS A 92 -8.52 -11.08 15.00
CA HIS A 92 -8.12 -9.68 15.05
C HIS A 92 -8.62 -8.93 13.82
N ARG A 93 -8.83 -7.63 13.98
CA ARG A 93 -9.06 -6.75 12.83
C ARG A 93 -7.74 -6.62 12.07
N PRO A 94 -7.70 -6.88 10.75
CA PRO A 94 -6.51 -6.62 9.96
C PRO A 94 -6.02 -5.19 10.14
N PRO A 95 -4.69 -4.95 10.25
CA PRO A 95 -4.16 -3.61 10.22
C PRO A 95 -4.63 -2.95 8.93
N GLU A 96 -5.00 -1.66 8.96
CA GLU A 96 -5.33 -0.95 7.73
C GLU A 96 -4.21 -1.23 6.70
N ALA A 97 -4.61 -1.76 5.54
CA ALA A 97 -3.65 -2.00 4.46
C ALA A 97 -2.89 -0.71 4.24
N ALA A 98 -1.57 -0.83 4.08
CA ALA A 98 -0.77 0.29 3.64
C ALA A 98 -1.43 0.80 2.36
N ARG A 99 -2.04 1.99 2.43
CA ARG A 99 -2.86 2.50 1.32
C ARG A 99 -1.97 2.52 0.08
N ALA A 100 -2.55 2.33 -1.11
CA ALA A 100 -1.79 2.50 -2.34
C ALA A 100 -0.99 3.81 -2.23
N GLY A 101 0.33 3.70 -2.21
CA GLY A 101 1.26 4.81 -2.02
C GLY A 101 1.95 4.98 -0.66
N GLU A 102 1.69 4.16 0.35
CA GLU A 102 2.45 4.23 1.61
C GLU A 102 3.82 3.55 1.57
N TYR A 103 4.08 2.71 0.57
CA TYR A 103 5.38 2.08 0.35
C TYR A 103 5.73 2.00 -1.14
N LEU A 104 6.79 2.72 -1.54
CA LEU A 104 7.37 2.59 -2.88
C LEU A 104 8.45 1.50 -2.85
N ARG A 105 8.33 0.52 -3.76
CA ARG A 105 9.34 -0.52 -3.89
C ARG A 105 10.69 0.11 -4.29
N PRO A 106 11.82 -0.31 -3.69
CA PRO A 106 13.14 0.23 -4.05
C PRO A 106 13.47 0.16 -5.55
N SER A 107 12.98 -0.89 -6.24
CA SER A 107 13.13 -1.02 -7.69
C SER A 107 12.45 0.11 -8.48
N MET A 108 11.33 0.64 -7.97
CA MET A 108 10.61 1.74 -8.61
C MET A 108 11.30 3.08 -8.37
N LEU A 109 11.92 3.28 -7.20
CA LEU A 109 12.80 4.43 -6.96
C LEU A 109 14.03 4.39 -7.86
N TYR A 110 14.66 3.21 -7.98
CA TYR A 110 15.78 3.05 -8.91
C TYR A 110 15.39 3.39 -10.35
N LEU A 111 14.24 2.90 -10.83
CA LEU A 111 13.76 3.25 -12.18
C LEU A 111 13.48 4.74 -12.33
N LEU A 112 12.92 5.39 -11.30
CA LEU A 112 12.68 6.82 -11.28
C LEU A 112 13.98 7.62 -11.43
N ASP A 113 15.04 7.18 -10.74
CA ASP A 113 16.38 7.80 -10.83
C ASP A 113 17.05 7.60 -12.20
N GLN A 114 16.69 6.55 -12.95
CA GLN A 114 17.22 6.32 -14.30
C GLN A 114 16.50 7.14 -15.39
N LEU A 115 15.33 7.73 -15.10
CA LEU A 115 14.57 8.53 -16.05
C LEU A 115 14.99 10.00 -15.95
N ASP A 116 16.15 10.35 -16.47
CA ASP A 116 16.73 11.70 -16.36
C ASP A 116 16.25 12.71 -17.43
N ARG A 117 15.62 12.22 -18.52
CA ARG A 117 15.22 13.04 -19.67
C ARG A 117 13.72 13.40 -19.73
N VAL A 118 12.92 12.85 -18.83
CA VAL A 118 11.47 13.09 -18.78
C VAL A 118 11.03 13.34 -17.35
N PRO A 119 10.21 14.37 -17.05
CA PRO A 119 9.71 14.58 -15.69
C PRO A 119 8.72 13.47 -15.33
N VAL A 120 8.94 12.83 -14.18
CA VAL A 120 8.10 11.71 -13.71
C VAL A 120 7.68 11.92 -12.26
N GLN A 121 6.39 11.75 -12.00
CA GLN A 121 5.79 11.73 -10.68
C GLN A 121 5.08 10.39 -10.45
N VAL A 122 5.27 9.81 -9.28
CA VAL A 122 4.58 8.60 -8.83
C VAL A 122 3.49 9.01 -7.85
N LEU A 123 2.26 8.55 -8.10
CA LEU A 123 1.06 8.97 -7.38
C LEU A 123 0.36 7.77 -6.75
N SER A 124 -0.35 7.98 -5.64
CA SER A 124 -1.36 7.03 -5.17
C SER A 124 -2.53 6.97 -6.15
N ASP A 125 -3.41 5.99 -5.93
CA ASP A 125 -4.69 5.89 -6.64
C ASP A 125 -5.60 7.11 -6.40
N LEU A 126 -5.52 7.72 -5.21
CA LEU A 126 -6.23 8.96 -4.88
C LEU A 126 -5.50 10.25 -5.31
N GLY A 127 -4.31 10.14 -5.91
CA GLY A 127 -3.53 11.27 -6.41
C GLY A 127 -2.54 11.89 -5.41
N ASP A 128 -2.23 11.23 -4.31
CA ASP A 128 -1.17 11.67 -3.39
C ASP A 128 0.20 11.50 -4.04
N LEU A 129 1.02 12.54 -4.03
CA LEU A 129 2.36 12.50 -4.59
C LEU A 129 3.33 11.72 -3.68
N LEU A 130 3.89 10.63 -4.22
CA LEU A 130 4.68 9.65 -3.48
C LEU A 130 6.18 9.80 -3.71
N ALA A 131 6.57 10.03 -4.96
CA ALA A 131 7.94 10.30 -5.37
C ALA A 131 7.96 11.06 -6.69
N GLN A 132 9.09 11.69 -6.98
CA GLN A 132 9.34 12.32 -8.27
C GLN A 132 10.85 12.36 -8.55
N ASN A 133 11.23 12.31 -9.82
CA ASN A 133 12.63 12.47 -10.22
C ASN A 133 13.05 13.95 -10.19
N ASP A 134 14.35 14.21 -10.27
CA ASP A 134 14.91 15.57 -10.18
C ASP A 134 14.32 16.53 -11.22
N LEU A 135 14.03 16.05 -12.43
CA LEU A 135 13.42 16.88 -13.47
C LEU A 135 11.98 17.29 -13.12
N ALA A 136 11.19 16.39 -12.53
CA ALA A 136 9.87 16.74 -12.01
C ALA A 136 9.95 17.67 -10.78
N GLN A 137 10.98 17.53 -9.93
CA GLN A 137 11.22 18.50 -8.84
C GLN A 137 11.51 19.90 -9.39
N ALA A 138 12.34 20.00 -10.44
CA ALA A 138 12.66 21.27 -11.07
C ALA A 138 11.44 21.92 -11.75
N LEU A 139 10.53 21.10 -12.30
CA LEU A 139 9.35 21.59 -13.01
C LEU A 139 8.17 21.92 -12.08
N PHE A 140 7.93 21.13 -11.04
CA PHE A 140 6.74 21.21 -10.19
C PHE A 140 7.02 21.55 -8.71
N GLY A 141 8.29 21.68 -8.33
CA GLY A 141 8.75 21.87 -6.94
C GLY A 141 8.91 20.55 -6.16
N CYS A 142 9.69 20.56 -5.07
CA CYS A 142 9.95 19.36 -4.23
C CYS A 142 8.69 18.90 -3.48
N VAL A 143 8.31 17.62 -3.59
CA VAL A 143 7.29 16.98 -2.72
C VAL A 143 7.62 17.15 -1.24
N CYS A 144 8.92 17.17 -0.96
CA CYS A 144 9.57 17.23 0.32
C CYS A 144 9.23 18.51 1.10
N THR A 145 8.99 19.61 0.38
CA THR A 145 8.66 20.91 0.95
C THR A 145 7.16 21.12 1.15
N VAL A 146 6.32 20.18 0.68
CA VAL A 146 4.86 20.22 0.85
C VAL A 146 4.46 19.36 2.04
N ALA A 147 3.60 19.88 2.91
CA ALA A 147 3.01 19.14 4.03
C ALA A 147 2.30 17.88 3.50
N ARG A 148 2.33 16.77 4.24
CA ARG A 148 1.88 15.46 3.73
C ARG A 148 0.42 15.51 3.29
N GLU A 149 -0.40 16.22 4.05
CA GLU A 149 -1.82 16.51 3.82
C GLU A 149 -2.10 17.32 2.55
N ASP A 150 -1.10 18.02 2.01
CA ASP A 150 -1.25 18.91 0.85
C ASP A 150 -0.55 18.35 -0.40
N ARG A 151 0.03 17.14 -0.34
CA ARG A 151 0.70 16.49 -1.47
C ARG A 151 -0.24 15.94 -2.54
N ASN A 152 -1.55 16.05 -2.35
CA ASN A 152 -2.52 15.51 -3.28
C ASN A 152 -2.61 16.38 -4.55
N ILE A 153 -2.20 15.84 -5.70
CA ILE A 153 -2.12 16.63 -6.93
C ILE A 153 -3.48 17.10 -7.44
N VAL A 154 -4.56 16.36 -7.13
CA VAL A 154 -5.92 16.76 -7.52
C VAL A 154 -6.34 17.95 -6.67
N LEU A 155 -6.10 17.90 -5.36
CA LEU A 155 -6.34 19.04 -4.49
C LEU A 155 -5.60 20.28 -4.98
N ARG A 156 -4.28 20.16 -5.18
CA ARG A 156 -3.45 21.28 -5.63
C ARG A 156 -3.91 21.82 -6.98
N TRP A 157 -4.29 20.96 -7.92
CA TRP A 157 -4.84 21.40 -9.21
C TRP A 157 -6.07 22.30 -9.06
N PHE A 158 -6.94 22.03 -8.08
CA PHE A 158 -8.18 22.79 -7.87
C PHE A 158 -8.04 23.95 -6.87
N THR A 159 -6.94 24.04 -6.12
CA THR A 159 -6.74 25.08 -5.07
C THR A 159 -5.53 25.99 -5.29
N GLU A 160 -4.55 25.59 -6.10
CA GLU A 160 -3.32 26.34 -6.34
C GLU A 160 -3.24 26.78 -7.83
N PRO A 161 -3.52 28.07 -8.13
CA PRO A 161 -3.43 28.59 -9.50
C PRO A 161 -2.04 28.39 -10.13
N ASP A 162 -0.98 28.46 -9.32
CA ASP A 162 0.40 28.25 -9.77
C ASP A 162 0.61 26.81 -10.29
N VAL A 163 -0.09 25.81 -9.76
CA VAL A 163 0.03 24.44 -10.29
C VAL A 163 -0.57 24.35 -11.69
N ARG A 164 -1.70 25.03 -11.94
CA ARG A 164 -2.32 25.08 -13.27
C ARG A 164 -1.51 25.88 -14.28
N SER A 165 -0.80 26.92 -13.86
CA SER A 165 -0.06 27.80 -14.77
C SER A 165 1.10 27.11 -15.51
N HIS A 166 1.55 25.94 -15.02
CA HIS A 166 2.51 25.08 -15.73
C HIS A 166 1.93 24.41 -16.98
N PHE A 167 0.61 24.46 -17.17
CA PHE A 167 -0.10 23.90 -18.31
C PHE A 167 -0.75 25.01 -19.13
N ALA A 168 -0.85 24.81 -20.44
CA ALA A 168 -1.57 25.72 -21.33
C ALA A 168 -3.04 25.85 -20.90
N ALA A 169 -3.58 27.08 -20.91
CA ALA A 169 -4.92 27.37 -20.39
C ALA A 169 -6.01 26.57 -21.10
N GLU A 170 -5.81 26.28 -22.39
CA GLU A 170 -6.70 25.48 -23.22
C GLU A 170 -6.78 24.01 -22.76
N GLU A 171 -5.74 23.50 -22.07
CA GLU A 171 -5.71 22.14 -21.52
C GLU A 171 -6.42 22.05 -20.16
N HIS A 172 -6.70 23.17 -19.49
CA HIS A 172 -7.13 23.15 -18.09
C HIS A 172 -8.47 22.44 -17.93
N GLU A 173 -9.44 22.73 -18.80
CA GLU A 173 -10.77 22.13 -18.72
C GLU A 173 -10.72 20.61 -18.90
N GLU A 174 -9.99 20.13 -19.92
CA GLU A 174 -9.85 18.71 -20.21
C GLU A 174 -9.13 17.99 -19.07
N ARG A 175 -8.05 18.58 -18.52
CA ARG A 175 -7.33 17.99 -17.38
C ARG A 175 -8.16 17.96 -16.11
N SER A 176 -8.93 19.01 -15.83
CA SER A 176 -9.88 19.03 -14.71
C SER A 176 -10.89 17.90 -14.83
N ARG A 177 -11.51 17.71 -16.02
CA ARG A 177 -12.45 16.61 -16.28
C ARG A 177 -11.79 15.25 -16.06
N GLN A 178 -10.62 15.02 -16.65
CA GLN A 178 -9.89 13.76 -16.53
C GLN A 178 -9.50 13.44 -15.08
N MET A 179 -8.96 14.40 -14.33
CA MET A 179 -8.58 14.21 -12.92
C MET A 179 -9.78 13.84 -12.04
N VAL A 180 -10.92 14.50 -12.24
CA VAL A 180 -12.16 14.21 -11.50
C VAL A 180 -12.68 12.81 -11.83
N ALA A 181 -12.65 12.44 -13.11
CA ALA A 181 -13.12 11.14 -13.58
C ALA A 181 -12.25 9.99 -13.07
N ASP A 182 -10.92 10.16 -13.07
CA ASP A 182 -9.96 9.19 -12.51
C ASP A 182 -10.13 9.04 -10.99
N LEU A 183 -10.25 10.15 -10.26
CA LEU A 183 -10.48 10.12 -8.81
C LEU A 183 -11.78 9.39 -8.47
N ARG A 184 -12.84 9.62 -9.25
CA ARG A 184 -14.12 8.92 -9.07
C ARG A 184 -13.99 7.42 -9.29
N ALA A 185 -13.25 6.99 -10.30
CA ALA A 185 -12.97 5.58 -10.54
C ALA A 185 -12.18 4.95 -9.38
N ALA A 186 -11.19 5.66 -8.83
CA ALA A 186 -10.40 5.20 -7.68
C ALA A 186 -11.26 5.08 -6.41
N VAL A 187 -12.06 6.10 -6.10
CA VAL A 187 -13.00 6.08 -4.97
C VAL A 187 -14.00 4.93 -5.10
N GLY A 188 -14.54 4.70 -6.31
CA GLY A 188 -15.44 3.58 -6.57
C GLY A 188 -14.81 2.21 -6.33
N GLN A 189 -13.53 2.03 -6.69
CA GLN A 189 -12.80 0.77 -6.45
C GLN A 189 -12.48 0.52 -4.99
N ARG A 190 -12.23 1.57 -4.21
CA ARG A 190 -11.92 1.48 -2.77
C ARG A 190 -13.16 1.21 -1.91
N GLY A 191 -14.36 1.45 -2.43
CA GLY A 191 -15.61 1.33 -1.67
C GLY A 191 -15.73 2.39 -0.57
N ASP A 192 -16.37 2.02 0.55
CA ASP A 192 -16.69 2.96 1.63
C ASP A 192 -15.49 3.23 2.58
N ASP A 193 -14.42 3.82 2.05
CA ASP A 193 -13.20 4.21 2.78
C ASP A 193 -13.24 5.66 3.30
N ALA A 194 -12.87 5.86 4.57
CA ALA A 194 -12.88 7.15 5.24
C ALA A 194 -11.94 8.18 4.58
N THR A 195 -10.82 7.73 4.03
CA THR A 195 -9.83 8.60 3.36
C THR A 195 -10.41 9.19 2.09
N SER A 196 -11.02 8.33 1.29
CA SER A 196 -11.72 8.70 0.06
C SER A 196 -12.83 9.72 0.34
N ARG A 197 -13.68 9.46 1.36
CA ARG A 197 -14.74 10.40 1.77
C ARG A 197 -14.19 11.76 2.22
N ALA A 198 -13.14 11.75 3.04
CA ALA A 198 -12.52 12.98 3.54
C ALA A 198 -11.90 13.82 2.41
N LEU A 199 -11.19 13.19 1.47
CA LEU A 199 -10.60 13.87 0.31
C LEU A 199 -11.67 14.50 -0.58
N VAL A 200 -12.72 13.75 -0.93
CA VAL A 200 -13.82 14.28 -1.76
C VAL A 200 -14.54 15.42 -1.06
N ALA A 201 -14.80 15.31 0.25
CA ALA A 201 -15.42 16.38 1.02
C ALA A 201 -14.56 17.65 1.01
N ARG A 202 -13.24 17.51 1.22
CA ARG A 202 -12.28 18.62 1.17
C ARG A 202 -12.25 19.28 -0.20
N LEU A 203 -12.17 18.51 -1.28
CA LEU A 203 -12.17 19.01 -2.65
C LEU A 203 -13.46 19.76 -3.02
N ARG A 204 -14.63 19.21 -2.64
CA ARG A 204 -15.92 19.88 -2.86
C ARG A 204 -16.04 21.20 -2.09
N ALA A 205 -15.48 21.27 -0.88
CA ALA A 205 -15.47 22.50 -0.09
C ALA A 205 -14.49 23.54 -0.66
N ALA A 206 -13.37 23.10 -1.22
CA ALA A 206 -12.31 23.99 -1.67
C ALA A 206 -12.49 24.51 -3.12
N SER A 207 -13.25 23.82 -3.97
CA SER A 207 -13.42 24.21 -5.38
C SER A 207 -14.83 23.97 -5.91
N THR A 208 -15.47 25.05 -6.35
CA THR A 208 -16.79 25.00 -7.02
C THR A 208 -16.71 24.30 -8.37
N GLU A 209 -15.60 24.44 -9.09
CA GLU A 209 -15.34 23.72 -10.34
C GLU A 209 -15.28 22.21 -10.09
N PHE A 210 -14.51 21.78 -9.08
CA PHE A 210 -14.46 20.36 -8.70
C PHE A 210 -15.85 19.83 -8.34
N ALA A 211 -16.60 20.56 -7.52
CA ALA A 211 -17.95 20.14 -7.12
C ALA A 211 -18.87 19.95 -8.34
N ALA A 212 -18.84 20.91 -9.29
CA ALA A 212 -19.64 20.83 -10.51
C ALA A 212 -19.23 19.64 -11.39
N LEU A 213 -17.93 19.39 -11.59
CA LEU A 213 -17.44 18.26 -12.36
C LEU A 213 -17.73 16.93 -11.68
N TRP A 214 -17.59 16.86 -10.36
CA TRP A 214 -17.91 15.67 -9.58
C TRP A 214 -19.40 15.34 -9.71
N ASP A 215 -20.28 16.32 -9.64
CA ASP A 215 -21.73 16.10 -9.76
C ASP A 215 -22.17 15.66 -11.17
N ARG A 216 -21.35 15.83 -12.21
CA ARG A 216 -21.61 15.28 -13.56
C ARG A 216 -21.46 13.76 -13.67
N HIS A 217 -20.87 13.10 -12.67
CA HIS A 217 -20.73 11.64 -12.62
C HIS A 217 -19.96 11.00 -13.78
N GLU A 218 -19.08 11.74 -14.45
CA GLU A 218 -18.21 11.20 -15.50
C GLU A 218 -17.17 10.24 -14.90
N VAL A 219 -17.00 9.05 -15.50
CA VAL A 219 -16.03 8.03 -15.05
C VAL A 219 -15.10 7.70 -16.21
N ALA A 220 -13.82 7.97 -16.01
CA ALA A 220 -12.73 7.53 -16.86
C ALA A 220 -11.80 6.71 -15.97
N VAL A 221 -11.46 5.50 -16.39
CA VAL A 221 -10.45 4.70 -15.70
C VAL A 221 -9.10 5.14 -16.23
N ARG A 222 -8.20 5.51 -15.32
CA ARG A 222 -6.77 5.68 -15.60
C ARG A 222 -6.20 4.36 -16.14
N ARG A 223 -6.35 4.13 -17.44
CA ARG A 223 -5.71 3.01 -18.12
C ARG A 223 -4.24 3.37 -18.16
N SER A 224 -3.44 2.75 -17.29
CA SER A 224 -1.99 2.72 -17.44
C SER A 224 -1.69 2.46 -18.91
N HIS A 225 -1.11 3.42 -19.62
CA HIS A 225 -0.52 3.11 -20.91
C HIS A 225 0.53 2.03 -20.66
N ARG A 226 0.24 0.84 -21.16
CA ARG A 226 1.20 -0.28 -21.21
C ARG A 226 2.38 0.09 -22.09
#